data_AF-A0A835YII9-F1
#
_entry.id   AF-A0A835YII9-F1
#
_cell.length_a   1.000
_cell.length_b   1.000
_cell.length_c   1.000
_cell.angle_alpha   90.00
_cell.angle_beta   90.00
_cell.angle_gamma   90.00
#
_symmetry.space_group_name_H-M   'P 1'
#
loop_
_entity.id
_entity.type
_entity.pdbx_description
1 polymer ?
#
loop_
_entity_poly.entity_id
_entity_poly.type
_entity_poly.pdbx_seq_one_letter_code
_entity_poly.pdbx_strand_id
1 'polypeptide(L)'
;MRLHTWGYDIYSPTHNTVSHIYVREHKPKFWETVARLFGVDGFHNDLEGYIIHRVKCLIGYPESSSEQVDATLLVHAELYREGPKRSVAEYMALVGLDPTSKEAVKIEWCYTCTQPSPVIPIELPPQIVQ
;
A
#
# COMPACT_ATOMS: atom_id res chain seq x y z
N MET A 1 5.31 1.77 -4.07
CA MET A 1 4.45 0.63 -3.67
C MET A 1 3.00 1.00 -3.94
N ARG A 2 2.40 0.48 -5.03
CA ARG A 2 0.97 0.68 -5.34
C ARG A 2 0.17 -0.26 -4.43
N LEU A 3 -0.11 0.17 -3.20
CA LEU A 3 -1.02 -0.49 -2.27
C LEU A 3 -2.47 -0.07 -2.56
N HIS A 4 -2.93 -0.30 -3.78
CA HIS A 4 -4.34 -0.11 -4.11
C HIS A 4 -4.82 -1.35 -4.84
N THR A 5 -4.95 -2.44 -4.08
CA THR A 5 -5.65 -3.62 -4.57
C THR A 5 -7.11 -3.60 -4.18
N TRP A 6 -7.60 -2.58 -3.46
CA TRP A 6 -9.00 -2.51 -3.00
C TRP A 6 -9.49 -3.84 -2.36
N GLY A 7 -8.58 -4.57 -1.70
CA GLY A 7 -8.86 -5.87 -1.09
C GLY A 7 -8.63 -7.12 -1.96
N TYR A 8 -8.18 -6.99 -3.22
CA TYR A 8 -7.79 -8.12 -4.06
C TYR A 8 -6.40 -8.67 -3.70
N ASP A 9 -6.20 -9.97 -3.91
CA ASP A 9 -4.91 -10.62 -3.78
C ASP A 9 -4.00 -10.22 -4.97
N ILE A 10 -2.79 -9.76 -4.67
CA ILE A 10 -1.81 -9.42 -5.72
C ILE A 10 -1.27 -10.72 -6.30
N TYR A 11 -1.69 -11.04 -7.52
CA TYR A 11 -0.95 -11.98 -8.34
C TYR A 11 0.28 -11.27 -8.89
N SER A 12 1.48 -11.69 -8.45
CA SER A 12 2.73 -11.27 -9.09
C SER A 12 3.01 -12.22 -10.25
N PRO A 13 2.86 -11.80 -11.52
CA PRO A 13 3.17 -12.66 -12.66
C PRO A 13 4.64 -13.06 -12.63
N THR A 14 4.94 -14.30 -13.05
CA THR A 14 6.31 -14.83 -13.14
C THR A 14 7.16 -14.13 -14.20
N HIS A 15 6.51 -13.41 -15.12
CA HIS A 15 7.15 -12.69 -16.21
C HIS A 15 6.68 -11.23 -16.21
N ASN A 16 7.62 -10.30 -16.25
CA ASN A 16 7.29 -8.89 -16.41
C ASN A 16 6.90 -8.61 -17.85
N THR A 17 5.63 -8.30 -18.09
CA THR A 17 5.08 -8.07 -19.44
C THR A 17 5.03 -6.61 -19.84
N VAL A 18 5.32 -5.67 -18.92
CA VAL A 18 5.18 -4.23 -19.17
C VAL A 18 6.33 -3.44 -18.54
N SER A 19 7.13 -2.77 -19.36
CA SER A 19 8.04 -1.70 -18.92
C SER A 19 7.41 -0.35 -19.25
N HIS A 20 7.30 0.53 -18.25
CA HIS A 20 6.80 1.90 -18.44
C HIS A 20 7.98 2.87 -18.33
N ILE A 21 8.26 3.58 -19.43
CA ILE A 21 9.25 4.66 -19.46
C ILE A 21 8.52 5.99 -19.29
N TYR A 22 8.78 6.69 -18.19
CA TYR A 22 8.25 8.03 -17.96
C TYR A 22 9.13 9.08 -18.68
N VAL A 23 8.82 9.38 -19.92
CA VAL A 23 9.40 10.54 -20.64
C VAL A 23 8.53 11.78 -20.40
N ARG A 24 9.06 12.73 -19.62
CA ARG A 24 8.54 14.10 -19.50
C ARG A 24 9.71 15.07 -19.54
N GLU A 25 10.04 15.51 -20.75
CA GLU A 25 11.23 16.33 -21.02
C GLU A 25 11.06 17.80 -20.62
N HIS A 26 9.84 18.33 -20.65
CA HIS A 26 9.58 19.78 -20.50
C HIS A 26 8.63 20.14 -19.34
N LYS A 27 8.40 19.22 -18.39
CA LYS A 27 7.60 19.52 -17.20
C LYS A 27 8.39 19.17 -15.95
N PRO A 28 8.33 20.00 -14.88
CA PRO A 28 8.97 19.67 -13.62
C PRO A 28 8.46 18.30 -13.16
N LYS A 29 9.39 17.40 -12.88
CA LYS A 29 9.02 16.09 -12.35
C LYS A 29 8.48 16.31 -10.95
N PHE A 30 7.46 15.54 -10.56
CA PHE A 30 6.94 15.57 -9.20
C PHE A 30 8.08 15.49 -8.16
N TRP A 31 9.06 14.61 -8.42
CA TRP A 31 10.23 14.42 -7.57
C TRP A 31 11.17 15.63 -7.50
N GLU A 32 11.25 16.45 -8.56
CA GLU A 32 12.02 17.70 -8.51
C GLU A 32 11.34 18.74 -7.60
N THR A 33 10.00 18.81 -7.62
CA THR A 33 9.26 19.67 -6.69
C THR A 33 9.38 19.19 -5.25
N VAL A 34 9.29 17.87 -5.02
CA VAL A 34 9.51 17.26 -3.70
C VAL A 34 10.91 17.57 -3.18
N ALA A 35 11.95 17.37 -4.01
CA ALA A 35 13.32 17.67 -3.62
C ALA A 35 13.52 19.15 -3.23
N ARG A 36 12.88 20.08 -3.95
CA ARG A 36 12.92 21.52 -3.61
C ARG A 36 12.22 21.85 -2.30
N LEU A 37 11.11 21.19 -1.99
CA LEU A 37 10.31 21.47 -0.79
C LEU A 37 10.85 20.78 0.47
N PHE A 38 11.39 19.58 0.33
CA PHE A 38 11.82 18.73 1.45
C PHE A 38 13.35 18.59 1.54
N GLY A 39 14.10 19.48 0.87
CA GLY A 39 15.50 19.81 1.18
C GLY A 39 16.56 18.78 0.78
N VAL A 40 16.21 17.62 0.22
CA VAL A 40 17.17 16.58 -0.14
C VAL A 40 16.80 15.94 -1.49
N ASP A 41 17.75 15.95 -2.43
CA ASP A 41 17.70 15.09 -3.62
C ASP A 41 17.89 13.63 -3.16
N GLY A 42 16.80 12.88 -3.09
CA GLY A 42 16.84 11.49 -2.63
C GLY A 42 15.46 10.89 -2.37
N PHE A 43 15.42 9.56 -2.26
CA PHE A 43 14.19 8.82 -1.95
C PHE A 43 13.75 8.95 -0.48
N HIS A 44 14.70 9.25 0.43
CA HIS A 44 14.45 9.46 1.86
C HIS A 44 14.60 10.96 2.16
N ASN A 45 13.48 11.64 2.34
CA ASN A 45 13.41 13.06 2.69
C ASN A 45 12.25 13.28 3.68
N ASP A 46 12.07 14.50 4.15
CA ASP A 46 11.09 14.82 5.20
C ASP A 46 9.63 14.48 4.83
N LEU A 47 9.31 14.31 3.54
CA LEU A 47 8.00 13.78 3.11
C LEU A 47 7.72 12.39 3.70
N GLU A 48 8.75 11.57 3.85
CA GLU A 48 8.65 10.22 4.42
C GLU A 48 8.01 10.26 5.81
N GLY A 49 8.37 11.23 6.65
CA GLY A 49 7.80 11.39 7.99
C GLY A 49 6.27 11.54 7.93
N TYR A 50 5.77 12.45 7.10
CA TYR A 50 4.34 12.67 6.92
C TYR A 50 3.61 11.42 6.40
N ILE A 51 4.22 10.72 5.42
CA ILE A 51 3.63 9.52 4.83
C ILE A 51 3.61 8.35 5.81
N ILE A 52 4.69 8.13 6.57
CA ILE A 52 4.76 7.05 7.57
C ILE A 52 3.68 7.24 8.63
N HIS A 53 3.52 8.45 9.17
CA HIS A 53 2.49 8.74 10.18
C HIS A 53 1.08 8.51 9.62
N ARG A 54 0.82 8.94 8.39
CA ARG A 54 -0.45 8.65 7.71
C ARG A 54 -0.69 7.14 7.60
N VAL A 55 0.27 6.38 7.07
CA VAL A 55 0.13 4.93 6.87
C VAL A 55 -0.10 4.20 8.19
N LYS A 56 0.70 4.54 9.23
CA LYS A 56 0.54 3.98 10.57
C LYS A 56 -0.85 4.26 11.15
N CYS A 57 -1.36 5.48 10.97
CA CYS A 57 -2.72 5.83 11.39
C CYS A 57 -3.80 5.04 10.63
N LEU A 58 -3.70 4.91 9.30
CA LEU A 58 -4.68 4.18 8.50
C LEU A 58 -4.72 2.68 8.81
N ILE A 59 -3.59 2.12 9.24
CA ILE A 59 -3.44 0.69 9.58
C ILE A 59 -3.71 0.43 11.08
N GLY A 60 -3.79 1.46 11.91
CA GLY A 60 -4.09 1.33 13.34
C GLY A 60 -2.88 0.96 14.21
N TYR A 61 -1.68 1.41 13.85
CA TYR A 61 -0.50 1.28 14.73
C TYR A 61 -0.71 2.08 16.03
N PRO A 62 -0.35 1.52 17.21
CA PRO A 62 -0.62 2.16 18.50
C PRO A 62 0.12 3.48 18.68
N GLU A 63 1.26 3.68 18.03
CA GLU A 63 2.03 4.93 18.10
C GLU A 63 1.49 6.06 17.21
N SER A 64 0.42 5.83 16.43
CA SER A 64 -0.09 6.81 15.47
C SER A 64 -1.62 6.82 15.44
N SER A 65 -2.20 7.82 16.06
CA SER A 65 -3.65 8.09 16.04
C SER A 65 -4.00 9.23 15.08
N SER A 66 -5.27 9.34 14.72
CA SER A 66 -5.78 10.44 13.89
C SER A 66 -5.61 11.82 14.53
N GLU A 67 -5.49 11.88 15.86
CA GLU A 67 -5.26 13.12 16.61
C GLU A 67 -3.81 13.62 16.47
N GLN A 68 -2.88 12.73 16.11
CA GLN A 68 -1.45 13.03 15.95
C GLN A 68 -1.06 13.31 14.49
N VAL A 69 -1.97 13.07 13.54
CA VAL A 69 -1.73 13.26 12.10
C VAL A 69 -2.46 14.51 11.64
N ASP A 70 -1.82 15.34 10.83
CA ASP A 70 -2.45 16.49 10.20
C ASP A 70 -3.72 16.06 9.43
N ALA A 71 -4.85 16.72 9.68
CA ALA A 71 -6.13 16.39 9.09
C ALA A 71 -6.10 16.39 7.54
N THR A 72 -5.25 17.22 6.93
CA THR A 72 -5.08 17.27 5.47
C THR A 72 -4.49 15.98 4.90
N LEU A 73 -3.72 15.23 5.68
CA LEU A 73 -3.17 13.93 5.27
C LEU A 73 -4.21 12.80 5.36
N LEU A 74 -5.26 13.01 6.15
CA LEU A 74 -6.37 12.06 6.28
C LEU A 74 -7.51 12.35 5.31
N VAL A 75 -7.35 13.33 4.42
CA VAL A 75 -8.27 13.52 3.29
C VAL A 75 -8.31 12.24 2.45
N HIS A 76 -9.53 11.80 2.14
CA HIS A 76 -9.80 10.55 1.45
C HIS A 76 -9.32 9.29 2.17
N ALA A 77 -9.13 9.32 3.50
CA ALA A 77 -8.70 8.16 4.27
C ALA A 77 -9.57 6.92 3.97
N GLU A 78 -10.87 7.09 3.78
CA GLU A 78 -11.82 6.04 3.41
C GLU A 78 -11.51 5.32 2.09
N LEU A 79 -10.85 5.99 1.13
CA LEU A 79 -10.46 5.41 -0.15
C LEU A 79 -9.12 4.64 -0.06
N TYR A 80 -8.30 4.96 0.93
CA TYR A 80 -6.94 4.44 1.09
C TYR A 80 -6.76 3.54 2.32
N ARG A 81 -7.85 3.27 3.04
CA ARG A 81 -7.96 2.30 4.13
C ARG A 81 -8.13 0.88 3.58
N GLU A 82 -8.53 -0.05 4.44
CA GLU A 82 -8.91 -1.39 4.06
C GLU A 82 -10.01 -1.40 2.98
N GLY A 83 -9.87 -2.31 2.02
CA GLY A 83 -10.91 -2.58 1.03
C GLY A 83 -12.04 -3.41 1.63
N PRO A 84 -13.17 -3.58 0.93
CA PRO A 84 -14.34 -4.30 1.43
C PRO A 84 -14.13 -5.82 1.48
N LYS A 85 -13.05 -6.35 0.88
CA LYS A 85 -12.82 -7.80 0.77
C LYS A 85 -12.00 -8.38 1.92
N ARG A 86 -11.20 -7.56 2.63
CA ARG A 86 -10.36 -8.00 3.75
C ARG A 86 -10.11 -6.84 4.70
N SER A 87 -10.40 -7.05 5.97
CA SER A 87 -10.07 -6.11 7.04
C SER A 87 -8.56 -6.02 7.28
N VAL A 88 -8.11 -4.96 7.95
CA VAL A 88 -6.69 -4.80 8.32
C VAL A 88 -6.21 -5.98 9.17
N ALA A 89 -7.01 -6.43 10.14
CA ALA A 89 -6.66 -7.54 11.04
C ALA A 89 -6.46 -8.86 10.28
N GLU A 90 -7.37 -9.18 9.36
CA GLU A 90 -7.24 -10.38 8.51
C GLU A 90 -6.01 -10.28 7.61
N TYR A 91 -5.73 -9.11 7.05
CA TYR A 91 -4.53 -8.90 6.24
C TYR A 91 -3.25 -9.09 7.05
N MET A 92 -3.17 -8.51 8.24
CA MET A 92 -2.01 -8.63 9.14
C MET A 92 -1.76 -10.08 9.54
N ALA A 93 -2.81 -10.83 9.88
CA ALA A 93 -2.72 -12.26 10.13
C ALA A 93 -2.23 -13.04 8.90
N LEU A 94 -2.71 -12.68 7.70
CA LEU A 94 -2.31 -13.31 6.44
C LEU A 94 -0.82 -13.16 6.15
N VAL A 95 -0.28 -11.96 6.41
CA VAL A 95 1.14 -11.64 6.17
C VAL A 95 2.04 -11.90 7.38
N GLY A 96 1.47 -12.39 8.49
CA GLY A 96 2.19 -12.72 9.71
C GLY A 96 2.81 -11.52 10.41
N LEU A 97 2.18 -10.34 10.34
CA LEU A 97 2.68 -9.13 10.99
C LEU A 97 1.80 -8.76 12.19
N ASP A 98 2.42 -8.39 13.31
CA ASP A 98 1.72 -7.78 14.44
C ASP A 98 2.19 -6.32 14.63
N PRO A 99 1.33 -5.32 14.36
CA PRO A 99 1.70 -3.91 14.51
C PRO A 99 1.92 -3.48 15.97
N THR A 100 1.42 -4.25 16.94
CA THR A 100 1.54 -3.92 18.37
C THR A 100 2.87 -4.40 18.93
N SER A 101 3.18 -5.69 18.76
CA SER A 101 4.47 -6.27 19.20
C SER A 101 5.63 -5.95 18.26
N LYS A 102 5.34 -5.52 17.02
CA LYS A 102 6.32 -5.27 15.95
C LYS A 102 7.10 -6.51 15.55
N GLU A 103 6.46 -7.67 15.68
CA GLU A 103 7.02 -8.96 15.31
C GLU A 103 6.49 -9.42 13.94
N ALA A 104 7.31 -10.25 13.28
CA ALA A 104 6.97 -10.90 12.02
C ALA A 104 7.11 -12.41 12.17
N VAL A 105 6.08 -13.14 11.77
CA VAL A 105 6.04 -14.60 11.77
C VAL A 105 6.34 -15.11 10.36
N LYS A 106 7.03 -16.24 10.29
CA LYS A 106 7.25 -16.94 9.03
C LYS A 106 5.90 -17.38 8.43
N ILE A 107 5.57 -16.84 7.25
CA ILE A 107 4.35 -17.19 6.51
C ILE A 107 4.59 -18.32 5.50
N GLU A 108 4.10 -19.52 5.79
CA GLU A 108 4.37 -20.70 4.96
C GLU A 108 3.93 -20.54 3.50
N TRP A 109 2.79 -19.88 3.23
CA TRP A 109 2.26 -19.74 1.88
C TRP A 109 3.22 -19.02 0.92
N CYS A 110 4.00 -18.07 1.43
CA CYS A 110 5.00 -17.35 0.64
C CYS A 110 6.22 -18.23 0.33
N TYR A 111 6.63 -19.10 1.25
CA TYR A 111 7.77 -20.00 1.05
C TYR A 111 7.44 -21.19 0.16
N THR A 112 6.21 -21.69 0.26
CA THR A 112 5.74 -22.81 -0.56
C THR A 112 5.14 -22.38 -1.88
N CYS A 113 5.14 -21.07 -2.19
CA CYS A 113 4.50 -20.50 -3.37
C CYS A 113 3.04 -20.96 -3.54
N THR A 114 2.31 -21.08 -2.43
CA THR A 114 0.90 -21.49 -2.41
C THR A 114 0.01 -20.28 -2.20
N GLN A 115 -1.24 -20.41 -2.65
CA GLN A 115 -2.22 -19.34 -2.46
C GLN A 115 -2.58 -19.21 -0.97
N PRO A 116 -2.58 -18.00 -0.40
CA PRO A 116 -2.98 -17.80 0.98
C PRO A 116 -4.47 -18.11 1.19
N SER A 117 -4.81 -18.66 2.36
CA SER A 117 -6.19 -18.96 2.77
C SER A 117 -6.69 -17.90 3.76
N PRO A 118 -7.96 -17.45 3.68
CA PRO A 118 -8.96 -17.82 2.68
C PRO A 118 -8.70 -17.13 1.34
N VAL A 119 -8.96 -17.88 0.25
CA VAL A 119 -8.94 -17.35 -1.11
C VAL A 119 -10.14 -16.42 -1.29
N ILE A 120 -9.90 -15.17 -1.68
CA ILE A 120 -10.98 -14.25 -2.03
C ILE A 120 -11.46 -14.60 -3.43
N PRO A 121 -12.77 -14.91 -3.62
CA PRO A 121 -13.31 -15.18 -4.95
C PRO A 121 -13.11 -13.99 -5.88
N ILE A 122 -12.58 -14.24 -7.08
CA ILE A 122 -12.53 -13.24 -8.14
C ILE A 122 -13.93 -13.17 -8.76
N GLU A 123 -14.68 -12.11 -8.45
CA GLU A 123 -15.87 -11.76 -9.21
C GLU A 123 -15.43 -11.27 -10.59
N LEU A 124 -15.58 -12.12 -11.60
CA LEU A 124 -15.36 -11.72 -12.98
C LEU A 124 -16.40 -10.66 -13.35
N PRO A 125 -16.01 -9.54 -13.99
CA PRO A 125 -16.98 -8.60 -14.51
C PRO A 125 -17.92 -9.32 -15.49
N PRO A 126 -19.21 -8.92 -15.56
CA PRO A 126 -20.15 -9.52 -16.49
C PRO A 126 -19.57 -9.47 -17.90
N GLN A 127 -19.53 -10.61 -18.58
CA GLN A 127 -19.04 -10.67 -19.94
C GLN A 127 -19.93 -9.77 -20.79
N ILE A 128 -19.32 -8.76 -21.41
CA ILE A 128 -20.00 -7.93 -22.41
C ILE A 128 -20.23 -8.86 -23.60
N VAL A 129 -21.44 -9.41 -23.70
CA VAL A 129 -21.91 -10.13 -24.88
C VAL A 129 -21.94 -9.10 -26.01
N GLN A 130 -21.04 -9.26 -26.98
CA GLN A 130 -21.03 -8.49 -28.23
C GLN A 130 -22.16 -8.94 -29.15
#